data_AF-A0A955S3X6-F1
#
_entry.id   AF-A0A955S3X6-F1
#
_cell.length_a   1.000
_cell.length_b   1.000
_cell.length_c   1.000
_cell.angle_alpha   90.00
_cell.angle_beta   90.00
_cell.angle_gamma   90.00
#
_symmetry.space_group_name_H-M   'P 1'
#
loop_
_entity.id
_entity.type
_entity.pdbx_description
1 polymer ?
#
loop_
_entity_poly.entity_id
_entity_poly.type
_entity_poly.pdbx_seq_one_letter_code
_entity_poly.pdbx_strand_id
1 'polypeptide(L)'
;DIDLIATYFGLEAHHDDMYGLTAKKLGELMVRGEEQAAIECIIDKYDRLRERYEFILCEGTDFNSSTASYAFDINAEICNHLGCPVLLVAGAFGKTTEEVIHSTQLALESLKEKKCQTVATIINRVTPENREQVLSGIGAAEIFKGQSVYTIPDQPFLTYPTVGAVAEFMNAEILYGHDQLHRHVNGMTVAAMQLRNFLSRFKHGSLVIVPGDRADVIVASLAVVCSSSAEKISGLLLTGGLKPEPAIDDLLKGFPRMVPILSVSTNTFETATTLNHMPTKISPHDKRKISSALSVFEDYVDAEDLQSHIVTSRAAIVTPRMFEYRIIQRARGNKRHIVLPEGEEDRILWAAENLRQRDIVDLTLLGDERIIRDKISQLGIHLDDINIVNPHTSALLDDYIQTFYELRKHKNINMDIATDWMHDVS
;
A
#
# COMPACT_ATOMS: atom_id res chain seq x y z
N ASP A 1 2.00 8.47 2.40
CA ASP A 1 3.16 7.59 2.61
C ASP A 1 4.06 7.49 1.38
N ILE A 2 3.52 7.21 0.19
CA ILE A 2 4.29 7.20 -1.08
C ILE A 2 5.19 8.44 -1.23
N ASP A 3 4.64 9.65 -1.12
CA ASP A 3 5.40 10.91 -1.26
C ASP A 3 6.54 11.05 -0.22
N LEU A 4 6.29 10.64 1.02
CA LEU A 4 7.29 10.64 2.09
C LEU A 4 8.45 9.68 1.76
N ILE A 5 8.12 8.44 1.42
CA ILE A 5 9.10 7.39 1.13
C ILE A 5 9.88 7.70 -0.14
N ALA A 6 9.20 8.11 -1.22
CA ALA A 6 9.83 8.46 -2.49
C ALA A 6 10.82 9.61 -2.32
N THR A 7 10.41 10.68 -1.63
CA THR A 7 11.26 11.86 -1.44
C THR A 7 12.44 11.57 -0.50
N TYR A 8 12.20 10.84 0.60
CA TYR A 8 13.24 10.57 1.59
C TYR A 8 14.34 9.64 1.06
N PHE A 9 13.96 8.57 0.37
CA PHE A 9 14.90 7.61 -0.21
C PHE A 9 15.36 7.97 -1.62
N GLY A 10 14.85 9.05 -2.20
CA GLY A 10 15.20 9.49 -3.56
C GLY A 10 14.82 8.46 -4.63
N LEU A 11 13.64 7.85 -4.51
CA LEU A 11 13.19 6.81 -5.44
C LEU A 11 12.85 7.43 -6.81
N GLU A 12 13.38 6.86 -7.89
CA GLU A 12 13.14 7.29 -9.28
C GLU A 12 11.84 6.72 -9.89
N ALA A 13 11.08 5.93 -9.13
CA ALA A 13 9.83 5.31 -9.60
C ALA A 13 8.76 6.38 -9.88
N HIS A 14 8.01 6.22 -10.97
CA HIS A 14 6.85 7.07 -11.23
C HIS A 14 5.76 6.80 -10.20
N HIS A 15 5.06 7.84 -9.73
CA HIS A 15 4.04 7.70 -8.67
C HIS A 15 2.98 6.64 -8.99
N ASP A 16 2.59 6.51 -10.27
CA ASP A 16 1.61 5.50 -10.72
C ASP A 16 2.08 4.05 -10.65
N ASP A 17 3.39 3.84 -10.59
CA ASP A 17 3.99 2.52 -10.39
C ASP A 17 4.07 2.18 -8.89
N MET A 18 4.00 3.17 -7.99
CA MET A 18 4.17 3.00 -6.54
C MET A 18 2.88 2.61 -5.79
N TYR A 19 1.76 2.41 -6.48
CA TYR A 19 0.54 1.86 -5.90
C TYR A 19 -0.09 0.82 -6.82
N GLY A 20 -0.70 -0.21 -6.23
CA GLY A 20 -1.49 -1.20 -6.96
C GLY A 20 -2.77 -0.61 -7.52
N LEU A 21 -3.78 -0.48 -6.66
CA LEU A 21 -5.10 0.09 -6.98
C LEU A 21 -5.49 1.12 -5.94
N THR A 22 -6.29 2.11 -6.36
CA THR A 22 -6.94 3.02 -5.41
C THR A 22 -8.10 2.33 -4.72
N ALA A 23 -8.41 2.73 -3.48
CA ALA A 23 -9.54 2.19 -2.73
C ALA A 23 -10.88 2.28 -3.51
N LYS A 24 -11.07 3.39 -4.24
CA LYS A 24 -12.23 3.57 -5.13
C LYS A 24 -12.29 2.52 -6.23
N LYS A 25 -11.18 2.31 -6.96
CA LYS A 25 -11.14 1.36 -8.07
C LYS A 25 -11.29 -0.08 -7.60
N LEU A 26 -10.66 -0.41 -6.46
CA LEU A 26 -10.82 -1.70 -5.81
C LEU A 26 -12.29 -1.95 -5.45
N GLY A 27 -12.94 -0.98 -4.79
CA GLY A 27 -14.37 -1.07 -4.46
C GLY A 27 -15.28 -1.24 -5.67
N GLU A 28 -15.02 -0.53 -6.77
CA GLU A 28 -15.77 -0.69 -8.03
C GLU A 28 -15.66 -2.11 -8.62
N LEU A 29 -14.45 -2.70 -8.60
CA LEU A 29 -14.22 -4.06 -9.09
C LEU A 29 -14.90 -5.10 -8.19
N MET A 30 -14.86 -4.90 -6.86
CA MET A 30 -15.54 -5.80 -5.91
C MET A 30 -17.05 -5.82 -6.11
N VAL A 31 -17.68 -4.65 -6.31
CA VAL A 31 -19.14 -4.57 -6.54
C VAL A 31 -19.55 -5.31 -7.82
N ARG A 32 -18.65 -5.42 -8.81
CA ARG A 32 -18.88 -6.16 -10.07
C ARG A 32 -18.56 -7.65 -9.97
N GLY A 33 -18.05 -8.12 -8.83
CA GLY A 33 -17.53 -9.49 -8.69
C GLY A 33 -16.22 -9.74 -9.45
N GLU A 34 -15.51 -8.67 -9.85
CA GLU A 34 -14.27 -8.71 -10.62
C GLU A 34 -13.03 -8.71 -9.69
N GLU A 35 -13.11 -9.40 -8.56
CA GLU A 35 -12.03 -9.47 -7.56
C GLU A 35 -10.73 -10.01 -8.17
N GLN A 36 -10.85 -11.00 -9.05
CA GLN A 36 -9.72 -11.60 -9.73
C GLN A 36 -8.95 -10.59 -10.59
N ALA A 37 -9.67 -9.75 -11.34
CA ALA A 37 -9.04 -8.72 -12.17
C ALA A 37 -8.32 -7.67 -11.32
N ALA A 38 -8.82 -7.40 -10.11
CA ALA A 38 -8.15 -6.51 -9.17
C ALA A 38 -6.80 -7.09 -8.71
N ILE A 39 -6.78 -8.36 -8.31
CA ILE A 39 -5.57 -9.06 -7.87
C ILE A 39 -4.55 -9.14 -9.01
N GLU A 40 -4.98 -9.51 -10.21
CA GLU A 40 -4.11 -9.55 -11.41
C GLU A 40 -3.46 -8.18 -11.67
N CYS A 41 -4.22 -7.09 -11.61
CA CYS A 41 -3.67 -5.74 -11.79
C CYS A 41 -2.58 -5.40 -10.76
N ILE A 42 -2.76 -5.82 -9.50
CA ILE A 42 -1.78 -5.60 -8.44
C ILE A 42 -0.52 -6.45 -8.69
N ILE A 43 -0.69 -7.72 -9.06
CA ILE A 43 0.41 -8.63 -9.41
C ILE A 43 1.22 -8.07 -10.59
N ASP A 44 0.56 -7.60 -11.65
CA ASP A 44 1.21 -7.00 -12.83
C ASP A 44 2.13 -5.84 -12.44
N LYS A 45 1.62 -4.92 -11.62
CA LYS A 45 2.40 -3.76 -11.17
C LYS A 45 3.56 -4.17 -10.26
N TYR A 46 3.32 -5.11 -9.34
CA TYR A 46 4.35 -5.64 -8.46
C TYR A 46 5.49 -6.32 -9.23
N ASP A 47 5.17 -7.18 -10.20
CA ASP A 47 6.20 -7.88 -10.97
C ASP A 47 7.03 -6.92 -11.85
N ARG A 48 6.42 -5.84 -12.39
CA ARG A 48 7.18 -4.78 -13.10
C ARG A 48 8.20 -4.08 -12.20
N LEU A 49 7.83 -3.80 -10.95
CA LEU A 49 8.76 -3.24 -9.98
C LEU A 49 9.86 -4.24 -9.63
N ARG A 50 9.51 -5.52 -9.53
CA ARG A 50 10.44 -6.60 -9.17
C ARG A 50 11.53 -6.84 -10.19
N GLU A 51 11.28 -6.53 -11.47
CA GLU A 51 12.31 -6.54 -12.51
C GLU A 51 13.34 -5.42 -12.36
N ARG A 52 12.98 -4.33 -11.67
CA ARG A 52 13.80 -3.12 -11.53
C ARG A 52 14.45 -2.96 -10.16
N TYR A 53 13.83 -3.51 -9.11
CA TYR A 53 14.23 -3.31 -7.72
C TYR A 53 14.47 -4.65 -7.01
N GLU A 54 15.55 -4.73 -6.23
CA GLU A 54 15.92 -5.93 -5.47
C GLU A 54 15.06 -6.12 -4.20
N PHE A 55 14.51 -5.04 -3.67
CA PHE A 55 13.67 -5.02 -2.47
C PHE A 55 12.43 -4.17 -2.70
N ILE A 56 11.27 -4.73 -2.39
CA ILE A 56 9.97 -4.05 -2.49
C ILE A 56 9.30 -4.13 -1.13
N LEU A 57 8.97 -2.96 -0.58
CA LEU A 57 8.11 -2.85 0.61
C LEU A 57 6.68 -2.61 0.16
N CYS A 58 5.79 -3.55 0.48
CA CYS A 58 4.35 -3.40 0.22
C CYS A 58 3.65 -2.90 1.49
N GLU A 59 3.16 -1.66 1.47
CA GLU A 59 2.31 -1.12 2.52
C GLU A 59 0.84 -1.50 2.24
N GLY A 60 0.18 -2.15 3.21
CA GLY A 60 -1.23 -2.48 3.13
C GLY A 60 -2.13 -1.26 3.36
N THR A 61 -3.43 -1.40 3.08
CA THR A 61 -4.40 -0.30 3.25
C THR A 61 -4.60 0.08 4.73
N ASP A 62 -4.87 1.37 5.01
CA ASP A 62 -4.86 2.01 6.34
C ASP A 62 -6.15 1.86 7.20
N PHE A 63 -7.07 0.97 6.82
CA PHE A 63 -8.22 0.54 7.67
C PHE A 63 -9.21 1.64 8.11
N ASN A 64 -9.20 2.83 7.50
CA ASN A 64 -9.99 3.99 7.95
C ASN A 64 -11.46 4.04 7.43
N SER A 65 -11.96 2.99 6.77
CA SER A 65 -13.34 2.91 6.27
C SER A 65 -14.22 1.97 7.11
N SER A 66 -15.54 2.06 6.92
CA SER A 66 -16.57 1.19 7.52
C SER A 66 -16.44 -0.31 7.20
N THR A 67 -15.33 -0.74 6.59
CA THR A 67 -15.04 -2.08 6.07
C THR A 67 -13.70 -2.63 6.59
N ALA A 68 -13.23 -2.19 7.76
CA ALA A 68 -11.92 -2.55 8.31
C ALA A 68 -11.62 -4.07 8.33
N SER A 69 -12.60 -4.91 8.71
CA SER A 69 -12.42 -6.38 8.69
C SER A 69 -12.19 -6.92 7.27
N TYR A 70 -12.90 -6.38 6.28
CA TYR A 70 -12.75 -6.77 4.89
C TYR A 70 -11.41 -6.30 4.30
N ALA A 71 -10.92 -5.12 4.72
CA ALA A 71 -9.61 -4.61 4.30
C ALA A 71 -8.45 -5.51 4.79
N PHE A 72 -8.55 -6.01 6.03
CA PHE A 72 -7.57 -6.97 6.54
C PHE A 72 -7.55 -8.24 5.70
N ASP A 73 -8.74 -8.72 5.36
CA ASP A 73 -8.89 -9.95 4.63
C ASP A 73 -8.26 -9.89 3.23
N ILE A 74 -8.49 -8.80 2.53
CA ILE A 74 -7.90 -8.52 1.22
C ILE A 74 -6.38 -8.35 1.33
N ASN A 75 -5.87 -7.62 2.33
CA ASN A 75 -4.43 -7.45 2.49
C ASN A 75 -3.70 -8.80 2.66
N ALA A 76 -4.27 -9.70 3.46
CA ALA A 76 -3.73 -11.05 3.62
C ALA A 76 -3.79 -11.86 2.32
N GLU A 77 -4.88 -11.75 1.55
CA GLU A 77 -4.99 -12.41 0.25
C GLU A 77 -3.98 -11.88 -0.77
N ILE A 78 -3.84 -10.55 -0.89
CA ILE A 78 -2.84 -9.92 -1.76
C ILE A 78 -1.44 -10.37 -1.33
N CYS A 79 -1.13 -10.34 -0.03
CA CYS A 79 0.18 -10.74 0.49
C CYS A 79 0.54 -12.18 0.10
N ASN A 80 -0.43 -13.10 0.19
CA ASN A 80 -0.24 -14.48 -0.25
C ASN A 80 0.01 -14.60 -1.76
N HIS A 81 -0.74 -13.85 -2.57
CA HIS A 81 -0.54 -13.86 -4.03
C HIS A 81 0.84 -13.31 -4.42
N LEU A 82 1.29 -12.25 -3.77
CA LEU A 82 2.61 -11.66 -4.01
C LEU A 82 3.75 -12.54 -3.45
N GLY A 83 3.43 -13.48 -2.55
CA GLY A 83 4.43 -14.27 -1.84
C GLY A 83 5.31 -13.40 -0.96
N CYS A 84 4.72 -12.39 -0.32
CA CYS A 84 5.43 -11.53 0.61
C CYS A 84 5.28 -12.05 2.04
N PRO A 85 6.34 -12.00 2.87
CA PRO A 85 6.19 -12.12 4.31
C PRO A 85 5.51 -10.86 4.89
N VAL A 86 4.84 -11.01 6.03
CA VAL A 86 4.06 -9.95 6.70
C VAL A 86 4.80 -9.44 7.94
N LEU A 87 5.01 -8.13 8.01
CA LEU A 87 5.31 -7.44 9.26
C LEU A 87 3.99 -6.89 9.82
N LEU A 88 3.49 -7.49 10.91
CA LEU A 88 2.23 -7.06 11.52
C LEU A 88 2.48 -5.79 12.35
N VAL A 89 1.83 -4.68 12.01
CA VAL A 89 1.86 -3.45 12.82
C VAL A 89 0.53 -3.29 13.56
N ALA A 90 0.52 -3.52 14.87
CA ALA A 90 -0.67 -3.44 15.72
C ALA A 90 -0.70 -2.11 16.48
N GLY A 91 -1.79 -1.34 16.36
CA GLY A 91 -1.94 -0.07 17.09
C GLY A 91 -2.39 -0.26 18.54
N ALA A 92 -1.69 0.36 19.48
CA ALA A 92 -1.98 0.34 20.92
C ALA A 92 -2.54 1.67 21.48
N PHE A 93 -2.53 2.75 20.69
CA PHE A 93 -2.95 4.06 21.16
C PHE A 93 -4.40 4.06 21.68
N GLY A 94 -4.59 4.53 22.92
CA GLY A 94 -5.91 4.62 23.56
C GLY A 94 -6.51 3.28 24.01
N LYS A 95 -5.78 2.16 23.87
CA LYS A 95 -6.22 0.83 24.29
C LYS A 95 -5.64 0.44 25.65
N THR A 96 -6.38 -0.37 26.39
CA THR A 96 -5.90 -1.06 27.59
C THR A 96 -4.92 -2.18 27.22
N THR A 97 -4.08 -2.61 28.18
CA THR A 97 -3.12 -3.71 27.97
C THR A 97 -3.82 -4.98 27.47
N GLU A 98 -4.97 -5.33 28.03
CA GLU A 98 -5.74 -6.52 27.62
C GLU A 98 -6.26 -6.41 26.18
N GLU A 99 -6.79 -5.25 25.79
CA GLU A 99 -7.26 -5.01 24.41
C GLU A 99 -6.10 -5.07 23.39
N VAL A 100 -4.91 -4.57 23.75
CA VAL A 100 -3.72 -4.64 22.89
C VAL A 100 -3.32 -6.10 22.67
N ILE A 101 -3.20 -6.88 23.75
CA ILE A 101 -2.83 -8.29 23.67
C ILE A 101 -3.86 -9.07 22.84
N HIS A 102 -5.15 -8.91 23.16
CA HIS A 102 -6.21 -9.64 22.50
C HIS A 102 -6.33 -9.28 21.01
N SER A 103 -6.31 -8.00 20.65
CA SER A 103 -6.40 -7.58 19.24
C SER A 103 -5.18 -7.99 18.42
N THR A 104 -3.99 -8.02 19.02
CA THR A 104 -2.77 -8.49 18.36
C THR A 104 -2.80 -10.01 18.14
N GLN A 105 -3.28 -10.77 19.14
CA GLN A 105 -3.47 -12.22 19.02
C GLN A 105 -4.43 -12.58 17.89
N LEU A 106 -5.62 -11.96 17.86
CA LEU A 106 -6.61 -12.19 16.81
C LEU A 106 -6.08 -11.89 15.41
N ALA A 107 -5.35 -10.79 15.24
CA ALA A 107 -4.74 -10.44 13.95
C ALA A 107 -3.72 -11.50 13.51
N LEU A 108 -2.88 -11.98 14.44
CA LEU A 108 -1.89 -13.01 14.15
C LEU A 108 -2.53 -14.37 13.84
N GLU A 109 -3.60 -14.75 14.56
CA GLU A 109 -4.41 -15.95 14.28
C GLU A 109 -4.97 -15.90 12.87
N SER A 110 -5.58 -14.77 12.50
CA SER A 110 -6.16 -14.58 11.16
C SER A 110 -5.10 -14.68 10.05
N LEU A 111 -3.92 -14.08 10.23
CA LEU A 111 -2.81 -14.23 9.27
C LEU A 111 -2.38 -15.70 9.14
N LYS A 112 -2.30 -16.43 10.26
CA LYS A 112 -1.91 -17.84 10.28
C LYS A 112 -2.95 -18.73 9.59
N GLU A 113 -4.24 -18.52 9.83
CA GLU A 113 -5.34 -19.21 9.15
C GLU A 113 -5.28 -18.99 7.64
N LYS A 114 -4.92 -17.76 7.22
CA LYS A 114 -4.72 -17.39 5.82
C LYS A 114 -3.39 -17.86 5.25
N LYS A 115 -2.57 -18.57 6.01
CA LYS A 115 -1.25 -19.09 5.60
C LYS A 115 -0.26 -17.98 5.23
N CYS A 116 -0.46 -16.76 5.73
CA CYS A 116 0.51 -15.68 5.60
C CYS A 116 1.71 -15.95 6.52
N GLN A 117 2.92 -15.81 5.99
CA GLN A 117 4.13 -15.93 6.78
C GLN A 117 4.40 -14.61 7.51
N THR A 118 4.20 -14.58 8.82
CA THR A 118 4.53 -13.38 9.62
C THR A 118 6.00 -13.41 10.03
N VAL A 119 6.76 -12.35 9.72
CA VAL A 119 8.18 -12.22 10.08
C VAL A 119 8.37 -11.69 11.49
N ALA A 120 7.59 -10.68 11.87
CA ALA A 120 7.63 -10.07 13.19
C ALA A 120 6.33 -9.32 13.44
N THR A 121 6.12 -8.92 14.69
CA THR A 121 5.01 -8.04 15.09
C THR A 121 5.56 -6.79 15.77
N ILE A 122 5.12 -5.61 15.34
CA ILE A 122 5.41 -4.33 15.98
C ILE A 122 4.13 -3.79 16.58
N ILE A 123 4.14 -3.55 17.89
CA ILE A 123 3.04 -2.91 18.59
C ILE A 123 3.37 -1.43 18.70
N ASN A 124 2.66 -0.63 17.92
CA ASN A 124 2.94 0.77 17.74
C ASN A 124 2.12 1.64 18.70
N ARG A 125 2.73 2.72 19.18
CA ARG A 125 2.14 3.72 20.09
C ARG A 125 1.68 3.14 21.42
N VAL A 126 2.53 2.33 22.04
CA VAL A 126 2.29 1.78 23.39
C VAL A 126 2.50 2.88 24.44
N THR A 127 1.59 2.99 25.39
CA THR A 127 1.77 3.90 26.53
C THR A 127 3.01 3.46 27.33
N PRO A 128 4.02 4.34 27.57
CA PRO A 128 5.30 3.93 28.16
C PRO A 128 5.18 3.12 29.46
N GLU A 129 4.21 3.45 30.32
CA GLU A 129 3.98 2.79 31.60
C GLU A 129 3.45 1.36 31.46
N ASN A 130 2.76 1.05 30.36
CA ASN A 130 2.14 -0.25 30.11
C ASN A 130 3.07 -1.22 29.34
N ARG A 131 4.24 -0.75 28.89
CA ARG A 131 5.12 -1.49 27.97
C ARG A 131 5.52 -2.87 28.51
N GLU A 132 5.97 -2.96 29.75
CA GLU A 132 6.41 -4.22 30.35
C GLU A 132 5.25 -5.22 30.47
N GLN A 133 4.05 -4.73 30.80
CA GLN A 133 2.86 -5.56 30.93
C GLN A 133 2.42 -6.12 29.57
N VAL A 134 2.46 -5.29 28.51
CA VAL A 134 2.15 -5.72 27.13
C VAL A 134 3.13 -6.80 26.68
N LEU A 135 4.44 -6.58 26.86
CA LEU A 135 5.46 -7.57 26.48
C LEU A 135 5.32 -8.88 27.24
N SER A 136 5.07 -8.82 28.55
CA SER A 136 4.85 -10.00 29.39
C SER A 136 3.61 -10.80 28.96
N GLY A 137 2.48 -10.10 28.73
CA GLY A 137 1.23 -10.75 28.31
C GLY A 137 1.32 -11.40 26.93
N ILE A 138 2.12 -10.84 26.03
CA ILE A 138 2.37 -11.40 24.70
C ILE A 138 3.32 -12.59 24.78
N GLY A 139 4.39 -12.49 25.57
CA GLY A 139 5.33 -13.60 25.77
C GLY A 139 4.69 -14.84 26.40
N ALA A 140 3.60 -14.66 27.18
CA ALA A 140 2.85 -15.77 27.76
C ALA A 140 1.97 -16.52 26.74
N ALA A 141 1.64 -15.93 25.59
CA ALA A 141 0.73 -16.52 24.63
C ALA A 141 1.47 -17.40 23.61
N GLU A 142 1.01 -18.64 23.49
CA GLU A 142 1.61 -19.68 22.62
C GLU A 142 1.78 -19.23 21.16
N ILE A 143 0.87 -18.39 20.65
CA ILE A 143 0.90 -17.98 19.26
C ILE A 143 2.12 -17.13 18.88
N PHE A 144 2.72 -16.42 19.84
CA PHE A 144 3.91 -15.61 19.61
C PHE A 144 5.21 -16.40 19.79
N LYS A 145 5.16 -17.67 20.20
CA LYS A 145 6.37 -18.47 20.36
C LYS A 145 7.13 -18.59 19.05
N GLY A 146 8.40 -18.19 19.06
CA GLY A 146 9.27 -18.22 17.89
C GLY A 146 9.09 -17.04 16.92
N GLN A 147 8.32 -16.01 17.31
CA GLN A 147 8.24 -14.74 16.57
C GLN A 147 8.85 -13.60 17.39
N SER A 148 9.55 -12.70 16.70
CA SER A 148 10.03 -11.45 17.31
C SER A 148 8.87 -10.46 17.43
N VAL A 149 8.67 -9.95 18.64
CA VAL A 149 7.66 -8.93 18.94
C VAL A 149 8.33 -7.71 19.56
N TYR A 150 8.10 -6.54 18.97
CA TYR A 150 8.65 -5.27 19.43
C TYR A 150 7.53 -4.33 19.86
N THR A 151 7.88 -3.36 20.71
CA THR A 151 6.95 -2.32 21.18
C THR A 151 7.56 -0.96 20.95
N ILE A 152 6.86 -0.11 20.20
CA ILE A 152 7.24 1.28 19.96
C ILE A 152 6.37 2.17 20.86
N PRO A 153 6.96 3.03 21.72
CA PRO A 153 6.20 3.89 22.61
C PRO A 153 5.44 4.99 21.83
N ASP A 154 4.35 5.49 22.40
CA ASP A 154 3.69 6.68 21.86
C ASP A 154 4.60 7.91 21.96
N GLN A 155 4.73 8.63 20.85
CA GLN A 155 5.57 9.82 20.73
C GLN A 155 4.69 10.99 20.27
N PRO A 156 4.14 11.79 21.22
CA PRO A 156 3.20 12.86 20.90
C PRO A 156 3.72 13.82 19.82
N PHE A 157 5.03 14.11 19.84
CA PHE A 157 5.68 14.99 18.87
C PHE A 157 5.47 14.58 17.40
N LEU A 158 5.44 13.27 17.11
CA LEU A 158 5.21 12.77 15.76
C LEU A 158 3.80 13.11 15.23
N THR A 159 2.85 13.33 16.14
CA THR A 159 1.47 13.71 15.79
C THR A 159 1.29 15.22 15.60
N TYR A 160 2.21 16.07 16.04
CA TYR A 160 2.00 17.52 16.00
C TYR A 160 2.06 18.06 14.56
N PRO A 161 0.99 18.65 13.99
CA PRO A 161 1.08 19.20 12.64
C PRO A 161 2.00 20.43 12.62
N THR A 162 2.55 20.77 11.46
CA THR A 162 3.24 22.06 11.30
C THR A 162 2.22 23.18 11.08
N VAL A 163 2.60 24.42 11.34
CA VAL A 163 1.73 25.56 11.04
C VAL A 163 1.44 25.66 9.54
N GLY A 164 2.39 25.28 8.68
CA GLY A 164 2.17 25.17 7.24
C GLY A 164 1.10 24.14 6.88
N ALA A 165 1.14 22.95 7.50
CA ALA A 165 0.11 21.93 7.29
C ALA A 165 -1.28 22.42 7.77
N VAL A 166 -1.33 23.17 8.88
CA VAL A 166 -2.56 23.82 9.33
C VAL A 166 -3.08 24.83 8.31
N ALA A 167 -2.19 25.66 7.75
CA ALA A 167 -2.57 26.64 6.75
C ALA A 167 -3.13 25.98 5.48
N GLU A 168 -2.50 24.92 5.00
CA GLU A 168 -2.96 24.15 3.84
C GLU A 168 -4.32 23.48 4.12
N PHE A 169 -4.44 22.77 5.24
CA PHE A 169 -5.66 22.04 5.61
C PHE A 169 -6.88 22.97 5.77
N MET A 170 -6.67 24.16 6.32
CA MET A 170 -7.73 25.15 6.52
C MET A 170 -7.93 26.09 5.33
N ASN A 171 -7.13 25.96 4.26
CA ASN A 171 -7.03 26.94 3.18
C ASN A 171 -6.88 28.38 3.72
N ALA A 172 -6.00 28.54 4.70
CA ALA A 172 -5.81 29.79 5.42
C ALA A 172 -4.91 30.75 4.63
N GLU A 173 -5.23 32.04 4.70
CA GLU A 173 -4.34 33.09 4.23
C GLU A 173 -3.21 33.31 5.23
N ILE A 174 -1.96 33.26 4.77
CA ILE A 174 -0.80 33.57 5.61
C ILE A 174 -0.58 35.09 5.58
N LEU A 175 -0.84 35.77 6.69
CA LEU A 175 -0.66 37.22 6.80
C LEU A 175 0.78 37.58 7.13
N TYR A 176 1.40 36.82 8.05
CA TYR A 176 2.74 37.07 8.58
C TYR A 176 3.52 35.78 8.83
N GLY A 177 4.85 35.87 8.96
CA GLY A 177 5.70 34.75 9.40
C GLY A 177 5.85 33.61 8.40
N HIS A 178 5.89 33.92 7.10
CA HIS A 178 5.99 32.96 6.00
C HIS A 178 7.20 32.01 6.12
N ASP A 179 8.30 32.45 6.72
CA ASP A 179 9.52 31.68 6.97
C ASP A 179 9.43 30.71 8.17
N GLN A 180 8.38 30.86 8.99
CA GLN A 180 8.21 30.15 10.26
C GLN A 180 7.13 29.05 10.21
N LEU A 181 6.64 28.69 9.03
CA LEU A 181 5.56 27.67 8.87
C LEU A 181 5.98 26.25 9.29
N HIS A 182 7.28 25.99 9.40
CA HIS A 182 7.85 24.72 9.82
C HIS A 182 7.67 24.41 11.33
N ARG A 183 7.13 25.35 12.11
CA ARG A 183 6.92 25.18 13.56
C ARG A 183 5.83 24.15 13.84
N HIS A 184 6.04 23.29 14.83
CA HIS A 184 5.07 22.26 15.24
C HIS A 184 4.03 22.82 16.21
N VAL A 185 2.77 22.44 16.00
CA VAL A 185 1.63 22.79 16.86
C VAL A 185 1.40 21.64 17.85
N ASN A 186 1.83 21.85 19.09
CA ASN A 186 1.67 20.89 20.20
C ASN A 186 0.19 20.80 20.65
N GLY A 187 -0.54 21.91 20.55
CA GLY A 187 -1.95 21.93 20.88
C GLY A 187 -2.61 23.24 20.48
N MET A 188 -3.92 23.32 20.68
CA MET A 188 -4.71 24.49 20.32
C MET A 188 -5.23 25.20 21.57
N THR A 189 -5.28 26.53 21.52
CA THR A 189 -5.83 27.35 22.60
C THR A 189 -6.78 28.38 22.01
N VAL A 190 -8.06 28.32 22.41
CA VAL A 190 -9.07 29.28 21.97
C VAL A 190 -9.04 30.52 22.86
N ALA A 191 -8.73 31.67 22.27
CA ALA A 191 -8.62 32.97 22.94
C ALA A 191 -9.86 33.83 22.70
N ALA A 192 -11.03 33.36 23.14
CA ALA A 192 -12.30 34.12 23.06
C ALA A 192 -12.57 34.99 24.29
N MET A 193 -11.87 34.74 25.40
CA MET A 193 -12.07 35.47 26.67
C MET A 193 -11.28 36.79 26.71
N GLN A 194 -11.47 37.58 27.78
CA GLN A 194 -10.67 38.78 28.04
C GLN A 194 -9.19 38.44 28.23
N LEU A 195 -8.28 39.32 27.78
CA LEU A 195 -6.83 39.10 27.72
C LEU A 195 -6.22 38.54 29.02
N ARG A 196 -6.58 39.09 30.18
CA ARG A 196 -6.07 38.64 31.49
C ARG A 196 -6.29 37.15 31.77
N ASN A 197 -7.39 36.58 31.26
CA ASN A 197 -7.73 35.17 31.46
C ASN A 197 -7.03 34.28 30.43
N PHE A 198 -6.67 34.84 29.27
CA PHE A 198 -5.94 34.15 28.23
C PHE A 198 -4.44 34.08 28.55
N LEU A 199 -3.85 35.12 29.16
CA LEU A 199 -2.42 35.16 29.51
C LEU A 199 -1.99 33.99 30.42
N SER A 200 -2.85 33.53 31.33
CA SER A 200 -2.58 32.37 32.18
C SER A 200 -2.71 31.00 31.49
N ARG A 201 -3.14 30.98 30.22
CA ARG A 201 -3.38 29.77 29.42
C ARG A 201 -2.41 29.63 28.26
N PHE A 202 -1.39 30.49 28.17
CA PHE A 202 -0.31 30.29 27.21
C PHE A 202 0.37 28.96 27.49
N LYS A 203 0.49 28.16 26.42
CA LYS A 203 1.17 26.87 26.44
C LYS A 203 2.23 26.85 25.36
N HIS A 204 3.37 26.26 25.68
CA HIS A 204 4.48 26.12 24.77
C HIS A 204 4.04 25.35 23.52
N GLY A 205 4.34 25.91 22.36
CA GLY A 205 4.04 25.31 21.06
C GLY A 205 2.56 25.31 20.70
N SER A 206 1.72 26.11 21.38
CA SER A 206 0.29 26.16 21.03
C SER A 206 0.01 27.02 19.80
N LEU A 207 -1.00 26.64 19.03
CA LEU A 207 -1.65 27.51 18.04
C LEU A 207 -2.81 28.22 18.72
N VAL A 208 -2.76 29.55 18.76
CA VAL A 208 -3.81 30.36 19.39
C VAL A 208 -4.86 30.70 18.37
N ILE A 209 -6.10 30.24 18.58
CA ILE A 209 -7.26 30.54 17.75
C ILE A 209 -7.96 31.76 18.34
N VAL A 210 -8.08 32.82 17.56
CA VAL A 210 -8.56 34.12 18.05
C VAL A 210 -9.45 34.81 17.00
N PRO A 211 -10.56 35.46 17.38
CA PRO A 211 -11.30 36.31 16.45
C PRO A 211 -10.41 37.43 15.88
N GLY A 212 -10.48 37.71 14.57
CA GLY A 212 -9.56 38.66 13.93
C GLY A 212 -9.70 40.11 14.37
N ASP A 213 -10.80 40.48 15.06
CA ASP A 213 -11.04 41.79 15.67
C ASP A 213 -10.41 41.95 17.08
N ARG A 214 -9.87 40.88 17.67
CA ARG A 214 -9.23 40.91 18.99
C ARG A 214 -7.77 41.38 18.93
N ALA A 215 -7.57 42.62 18.50
CA ALA A 215 -6.26 43.26 18.39
C ALA A 215 -5.44 43.19 19.70
N ASP A 216 -6.11 43.32 20.85
CA ASP A 216 -5.49 43.20 22.18
C ASP A 216 -4.79 41.85 22.39
N VAL A 217 -5.43 40.76 21.96
CA VAL A 217 -4.90 39.39 22.08
C VAL A 217 -3.77 39.16 21.10
N ILE A 218 -3.90 39.65 19.86
CA ILE A 218 -2.87 39.51 18.81
C ILE A 218 -1.58 40.18 19.27
N VAL A 219 -1.66 41.46 19.69
CA VAL A 219 -0.51 42.24 20.16
C VAL A 219 0.11 41.63 21.40
N ALA A 220 -0.71 41.22 22.38
CA ALA A 220 -0.20 40.59 23.59
C ALA A 220 0.50 39.26 23.29
N SER A 221 0.01 38.48 22.32
CA SER A 221 0.63 37.22 21.91
C SER A 221 2.01 37.45 21.29
N LEU A 222 2.17 38.47 20.45
CA LEU A 222 3.49 38.83 19.91
C LEU A 222 4.43 39.39 20.99
N ALA A 223 3.91 40.16 21.95
CA ALA A 223 4.69 40.61 23.10
C ALA A 223 5.21 39.43 23.94
N VAL A 224 4.38 38.39 24.13
CA VAL A 224 4.78 37.13 24.78
C VAL A 224 5.89 36.43 24.00
N VAL A 225 5.78 36.34 22.66
CA VAL A 225 6.84 35.75 21.80
C VAL A 225 8.17 36.49 21.92
N CYS A 226 8.13 37.81 22.11
CA CYS A 226 9.31 38.65 22.29
C CYS A 226 9.90 38.56 23.71
N SER A 227 9.11 38.11 24.69
CA SER A 227 9.57 37.92 26.06
C SER A 227 10.57 36.77 26.16
N SER A 228 11.59 36.94 27.01
CA SER A 228 12.59 35.90 27.27
C SER A 228 12.15 34.90 28.32
N SER A 229 11.14 35.25 29.14
CA SER A 229 10.67 34.45 30.27
C SER A 229 9.38 33.67 29.98
N ALA A 230 8.73 33.91 28.84
CA ALA A 230 7.42 33.36 28.54
C ALA A 230 7.49 32.17 27.57
N GLU A 231 6.50 31.28 27.69
CA GLU A 231 6.36 30.15 26.77
C GLU A 231 6.02 30.64 25.36
N LYS A 232 6.73 30.10 24.36
CA LYS A 232 6.57 30.52 22.96
C LYS A 232 5.45 29.75 22.31
N ILE A 233 4.54 30.47 21.65
CA ILE A 233 3.51 29.88 20.79
C ILE A 233 4.09 29.46 19.43
N SER A 234 3.34 28.62 18.72
CA SER A 234 3.68 28.20 17.37
C SER A 234 3.11 29.14 16.30
N GLY A 235 1.96 29.76 16.55
CA GLY A 235 1.36 30.74 15.66
C GLY A 235 0.02 31.27 16.18
N LEU A 236 -0.56 32.19 15.41
CA LEU A 236 -1.92 32.71 15.58
C LEU A 236 -2.79 32.28 14.40
N LEU A 237 -4.04 31.94 14.67
CA LEU A 237 -5.07 31.68 13.66
C LEU A 237 -6.27 32.59 13.90
N LEU A 238 -6.42 33.57 13.01
CA LEU A 238 -7.48 34.57 13.03
C LEU A 238 -8.75 34.02 12.38
N THR A 239 -9.88 34.12 13.07
CA THR A 239 -11.16 33.58 12.60
C THR A 239 -12.13 34.68 12.15
N GLY A 240 -13.15 34.30 11.40
CA GLY A 240 -14.21 35.19 10.92
C GLY A 240 -13.88 35.97 9.65
N GLY A 241 -12.80 35.63 8.95
CA GLY A 241 -12.35 36.33 7.74
C GLY A 241 -11.88 37.77 7.99
N LEU A 242 -11.66 38.11 9.26
CA LEU A 242 -11.25 39.43 9.68
C LEU A 242 -9.72 39.53 9.66
N LYS A 243 -9.23 40.65 9.15
CA LYS A 243 -7.82 41.04 9.20
C LYS A 243 -7.64 42.15 10.23
N PRO A 244 -6.45 42.26 10.86
CA PRO A 244 -6.15 43.40 11.71
C PRO A 244 -6.37 44.72 10.98
N GLU A 245 -6.94 45.71 11.68
CA GLU A 245 -7.12 47.07 11.14
C GLU A 245 -5.77 47.73 10.81
N PRO A 246 -5.70 48.71 9.89
CA PRO A 246 -4.44 49.29 9.43
C PRO A 246 -3.49 49.77 10.53
N ALA A 247 -4.01 50.40 11.59
CA ALA A 247 -3.19 50.85 12.72
C ALA A 247 -2.57 49.69 13.51
N ILE A 248 -3.28 48.57 13.63
CA ILE A 248 -2.75 47.34 14.25
C ILE A 248 -1.77 46.68 13.29
N ASP A 249 -2.09 46.58 12.02
CA ASP A 249 -1.23 46.03 10.97
C ASP A 249 0.16 46.69 10.96
N ASP A 250 0.21 48.03 11.01
CA ASP A 250 1.46 48.78 11.09
C ASP A 250 2.22 48.53 12.41
N LEU A 251 1.50 48.34 13.52
CA LEU A 251 2.10 47.96 14.79
C LEU A 251 2.71 46.54 14.73
N LEU A 252 2.03 45.58 14.11
CA LEU A 252 2.51 44.20 13.97
C LEU A 252 3.82 44.14 13.18
N LYS A 253 3.95 44.93 12.10
CA LYS A 253 5.19 45.03 11.29
C LYS A 253 6.40 45.49 12.11
N GLY A 254 6.19 46.23 13.20
CA GLY A 254 7.25 46.73 14.07
C GLY A 254 7.81 45.73 15.07
N PHE A 255 7.20 44.54 15.23
CA PHE A 255 7.69 43.56 16.20
C PHE A 255 9.00 42.89 15.72
N PRO A 256 10.02 42.77 16.59
CA PRO A 256 11.34 42.23 16.22
C PRO A 256 11.33 40.71 16.01
N ARG A 257 10.31 40.01 16.52
CA ARG A 257 10.11 38.57 16.33
C ARG A 257 8.67 38.32 15.94
N MET A 258 8.49 37.57 14.86
CA MET A 258 7.20 37.23 14.31
C MET A 258 6.97 35.71 14.42
N VAL A 259 5.74 35.32 14.71
CA VAL A 259 5.24 33.95 14.49
C VAL A 259 4.27 33.98 13.32
N PRO A 260 3.99 32.84 12.67
CA PRO A 260 2.97 32.81 11.64
C PRO A 260 1.63 33.33 12.17
N ILE A 261 1.01 34.22 11.41
CA ILE A 261 -0.36 34.69 11.65
C ILE A 261 -1.17 34.29 10.43
N LEU A 262 -2.12 33.39 10.64
CA LEU A 262 -2.99 32.85 9.61
C LEU A 262 -4.38 33.47 9.73
N SER A 263 -5.16 33.51 8.64
CA SER A 263 -6.56 33.94 8.64
C SER A 263 -7.44 32.95 7.92
N VAL A 264 -8.60 32.64 8.50
CA VAL A 264 -9.63 31.77 7.93
C VAL A 264 -11.00 32.45 7.99
N SER A 265 -11.86 32.14 7.04
CA SER A 265 -13.22 32.69 6.94
C SER A 265 -14.20 32.10 7.97
N THR A 266 -13.93 30.90 8.47
CA THR A 266 -14.78 30.18 9.42
C THR A 266 -14.77 30.82 10.80
N ASN A 267 -15.82 30.58 11.58
CA ASN A 267 -15.90 31.08 12.96
C ASN A 267 -15.00 30.27 13.92
N THR A 268 -14.82 30.76 15.15
CA THR A 268 -13.94 30.14 16.15
C THR A 268 -14.29 28.70 16.51
N PHE A 269 -15.58 28.39 16.68
CA PHE A 269 -16.02 27.04 17.06
C PHE A 269 -15.81 26.05 15.92
N GLU A 270 -16.23 26.43 14.71
CA GLU A 270 -16.03 25.65 13.49
C GLU A 270 -14.52 25.41 13.25
N THR A 271 -13.69 26.46 13.35
CA THR A 271 -12.23 26.35 13.20
C THR A 271 -11.63 25.34 14.18
N ALA A 272 -11.96 25.46 15.47
CA ALA A 272 -11.41 24.57 16.50
C ALA A 272 -11.85 23.12 16.31
N THR A 273 -13.13 22.90 15.99
CA THR A 273 -13.64 21.55 15.71
C THR A 273 -13.01 20.95 14.47
N THR A 274 -12.88 21.70 13.38
CA THR A 274 -12.27 21.21 12.13
C THR A 274 -10.81 20.84 12.34
N LEU A 275 -10.03 21.68 13.04
CA LEU A 275 -8.63 21.37 13.34
C LEU A 275 -8.44 20.17 14.27
N ASN A 276 -9.36 19.92 15.20
CA ASN A 276 -9.31 18.71 16.05
C ASN A 276 -9.43 17.41 15.24
N HIS A 277 -10.02 17.45 14.03
CA HIS A 277 -10.14 16.31 13.14
C HIS A 277 -9.08 16.30 12.02
N MET A 278 -8.08 17.19 12.09
CA MET A 278 -7.02 17.25 11.09
C MET A 278 -6.20 15.95 11.11
N PRO A 279 -6.05 15.26 9.96
CA PRO A 279 -5.18 14.10 9.87
C PRO A 279 -3.72 14.54 10.04
N THR A 280 -2.99 13.81 10.88
CA THR A 280 -1.58 14.12 11.15
C THR A 280 -0.69 13.14 10.40
N LYS A 281 0.24 13.68 9.61
CA LYS A 281 1.19 12.91 8.80
C LYS A 281 2.60 13.44 8.98
N ILE A 282 3.59 12.60 8.68
CA ILE A 282 4.98 13.03 8.57
C ILE A 282 5.19 13.53 7.14
N SER A 283 5.49 14.82 6.99
CA SER A 283 5.81 15.42 5.68
C SER A 283 7.24 15.03 5.27
N PRO A 284 7.51 14.83 3.96
CA PRO A 284 8.87 14.60 3.46
C PRO A 284 9.88 15.70 3.81
N HIS A 285 9.39 16.91 4.10
CA HIS A 285 10.24 18.05 4.45
C HIS A 285 10.44 18.21 5.96
N ASP A 286 9.75 17.43 6.80
CA ASP A 286 9.86 17.50 8.25
C ASP A 286 11.00 16.62 8.78
N LYS A 287 12.23 17.11 8.57
CA LYS A 287 13.46 16.41 8.98
C LYS A 287 13.46 16.05 10.47
N ARG A 288 12.84 16.87 11.33
CA ARG A 288 12.81 16.62 12.78
C ARG A 288 11.94 15.43 13.13
N LYS A 289 10.74 15.34 12.56
CA LYS A 289 9.88 14.16 12.76
C LYS A 289 10.49 12.91 12.17
N ILE A 290 11.07 13.00 10.98
CA ILE A 290 11.71 11.84 10.33
C ILE A 290 12.85 11.31 11.21
N SER A 291 13.78 12.17 11.66
CA SER A 291 14.86 11.76 12.56
C SER A 291 14.35 11.21 13.89
N SER A 292 13.29 11.81 14.45
CA SER A 292 12.68 11.31 15.69
C SER A 292 12.02 9.94 15.51
N ALA A 293 11.35 9.70 14.38
CA ALA A 293 10.74 8.41 14.09
C ALA A 293 11.80 7.31 13.90
N LEU A 294 12.89 7.62 13.19
CA LEU A 294 14.02 6.70 13.00
C LEU A 294 14.72 6.39 14.33
N SER A 295 15.04 7.40 15.14
CA SER A 295 15.66 7.21 16.46
C SER A 295 14.80 6.34 17.37
N VAL A 296 13.48 6.57 17.39
CA VAL A 296 12.56 5.76 18.18
C VAL A 296 12.46 4.33 17.65
N PHE A 297 12.57 4.12 16.34
CA PHE A 297 12.64 2.77 15.80
C PHE A 297 13.93 2.07 16.24
N GLU A 298 15.08 2.72 16.08
CA GLU A 298 16.41 2.20 16.46
C GLU A 298 16.52 1.87 17.97
N ASP A 299 15.90 2.68 18.83
CA ASP A 299 15.95 2.48 20.29
C ASP A 299 15.08 1.29 20.77
N TYR A 300 14.05 0.90 20.00
CA TYR A 300 13.00 -0.01 20.46
C TYR A 300 12.82 -1.26 19.60
N VAL A 301 13.45 -1.33 18.43
CA VAL A 301 13.39 -2.46 17.51
C VAL A 301 14.82 -2.95 17.25
N ASP A 302 15.05 -4.25 17.46
CA ASP A 302 16.30 -4.89 17.08
C ASP A 302 16.34 -5.04 15.55
N ALA A 303 17.05 -4.13 14.89
CA ALA A 303 17.12 -4.09 13.43
C ALA A 303 17.89 -5.28 12.86
N GLU A 304 18.91 -5.80 13.56
CA GLU A 304 19.70 -6.94 13.10
C GLU A 304 18.87 -8.23 13.13
N ASP A 305 18.14 -8.44 14.23
CA ASP A 305 17.20 -9.55 14.39
C ASP A 305 16.10 -9.49 13.32
N LEU A 306 15.45 -8.33 13.16
CA LEU A 306 14.40 -8.13 12.16
C LEU A 306 14.92 -8.36 10.73
N GLN A 307 16.10 -7.84 10.39
CA GLN A 307 16.71 -8.04 9.08
C GLN A 307 16.98 -9.54 8.81
N SER A 308 17.48 -10.27 9.82
CA SER A 308 17.73 -11.71 9.69
C SER A 308 16.46 -12.50 9.39
N HIS A 309 15.34 -12.11 10.00
CA HIS A 309 14.02 -12.69 9.74
C HIS A 309 13.51 -12.35 8.34
N ILE A 310 13.69 -11.12 7.86
CA ILE A 310 13.31 -10.70 6.50
C ILE A 310 14.09 -11.49 5.44
N VAL A 311 15.40 -11.67 5.62
CA VAL A 311 16.24 -12.39 4.63
C VAL A 311 15.95 -13.90 4.63
N THR A 312 15.70 -14.48 5.80
CA THR A 312 15.44 -15.92 5.94
C THR A 312 14.01 -16.28 5.52
N SER A 313 13.07 -15.34 5.61
CA SER A 313 11.68 -15.53 5.20
C SER A 313 11.54 -15.48 3.68
N ARG A 314 11.80 -16.60 3.02
CA ARG A 314 11.24 -16.83 1.70
C ARG A 314 9.85 -17.39 1.86
N ALA A 315 8.83 -16.64 1.44
CA ALA A 315 7.51 -17.22 1.23
C ALA A 315 7.65 -18.31 0.16
N ALA A 316 7.68 -19.56 0.61
CA ALA A 316 7.84 -20.72 -0.27
C ALA A 316 6.57 -21.00 -1.10
N ILE A 317 5.46 -20.33 -0.77
CA ILE A 317 4.14 -20.62 -1.31
C ILE A 317 3.90 -19.71 -2.51
N VAL A 318 3.97 -20.29 -3.71
CA VAL A 318 3.39 -19.68 -4.91
C VAL A 318 1.93 -20.12 -4.94
N THR A 319 0.99 -19.17 -4.86
CA THR A 319 -0.43 -19.50 -5.02
C THR A 319 -0.67 -20.05 -6.44
N PRO A 320 -1.64 -20.97 -6.65
CA PRO A 320 -1.95 -21.48 -7.99
C PRO A 320 -2.15 -20.37 -9.03
N ARG A 321 -2.75 -19.25 -8.61
CA ARG A 321 -2.94 -18.05 -9.44
C ARG A 321 -1.63 -17.35 -9.79
N MET A 322 -0.74 -17.13 -8.83
CA MET A 322 0.57 -16.55 -9.11
C MET A 322 1.42 -17.47 -10.01
N PHE A 323 1.24 -18.79 -9.87
CA PHE A 323 1.87 -19.76 -10.77
C PHE A 323 1.31 -19.68 -12.19
N GLU A 324 -0.01 -19.70 -12.36
CA GLU A 324 -0.68 -19.55 -13.66
C GLU A 324 -0.29 -18.24 -14.33
N TYR A 325 -0.37 -17.13 -13.58
CA TYR A 325 0.05 -15.81 -14.04
C TYR A 325 1.50 -15.82 -14.56
N ARG A 326 2.45 -16.38 -13.79
CA ARG A 326 3.87 -16.47 -14.20
C ARG A 326 4.05 -17.27 -15.48
N ILE A 327 3.30 -18.36 -15.65
CA ILE A 327 3.33 -19.16 -16.88
C ILE A 327 2.82 -18.33 -18.06
N ILE A 328 1.68 -17.64 -17.89
CA ILE A 328 1.07 -16.81 -18.93
C ILE A 328 2.01 -15.68 -19.35
N GLN A 329 2.63 -14.97 -18.39
CA GLN A 329 3.59 -13.91 -18.70
C GLN A 329 4.83 -14.45 -19.43
N ARG A 330 5.34 -15.61 -19.01
CA ARG A 330 6.47 -16.26 -19.70
C ARG A 330 6.11 -16.68 -21.12
N ALA A 331 4.89 -17.18 -21.32
CA ALA A 331 4.37 -17.56 -22.64
C ALA A 331 4.23 -16.32 -23.54
N ARG A 332 3.72 -15.19 -23.02
CA ARG A 332 3.65 -13.92 -23.76
C ARG A 332 5.01 -13.41 -24.20
N GLY A 333 6.00 -13.41 -23.30
CA GLY A 333 7.35 -12.91 -23.60
C GLY A 333 8.13 -13.79 -24.59
N ASN A 334 7.77 -15.07 -24.71
CA ASN A 334 8.41 -16.02 -25.62
C ASN A 334 7.36 -17.03 -26.12
N LYS A 335 6.57 -16.61 -27.11
CA LYS A 335 5.50 -17.43 -27.67
C LYS A 335 6.08 -18.73 -28.21
N ARG A 336 5.51 -19.84 -27.75
CA ARG A 336 5.84 -21.18 -28.22
C ARG A 336 4.71 -21.69 -29.10
N HIS A 337 5.08 -22.55 -30.04
CA HIS A 337 4.13 -23.30 -30.87
C HIS A 337 3.73 -24.57 -30.12
N ILE A 338 2.44 -24.73 -29.83
CA ILE A 338 1.86 -25.93 -29.22
C ILE A 338 0.99 -26.64 -30.25
N VAL A 339 1.23 -27.95 -30.40
CA VAL A 339 0.42 -28.84 -31.24
C VAL A 339 -0.55 -29.59 -30.32
N LEU A 340 -1.84 -29.52 -30.62
CA LEU A 340 -2.90 -30.19 -29.86
C LEU A 340 -3.42 -31.37 -30.69
N PRO A 341 -3.08 -32.61 -30.34
CA PRO A 341 -3.41 -33.79 -31.13
C PRO A 341 -4.91 -34.12 -31.11
N GLU A 342 -5.60 -33.77 -30.02
CA GLU A 342 -7.03 -34.03 -29.80
C GLU A 342 -7.90 -32.87 -30.32
N GLY A 343 -7.64 -32.40 -31.55
CA GLY A 343 -8.32 -31.23 -32.12
C GLY A 343 -9.83 -31.40 -32.29
N GLU A 344 -10.33 -32.63 -32.24
CA GLU A 344 -11.74 -32.96 -32.34
C GLU A 344 -12.46 -32.97 -30.97
N GLU A 345 -11.77 -32.80 -29.83
CA GLU A 345 -12.41 -32.74 -28.52
C GLU A 345 -12.93 -31.33 -28.18
N ASP A 346 -14.19 -31.24 -27.74
CA ASP A 346 -14.84 -29.96 -27.41
C ASP A 346 -14.05 -29.17 -26.35
N ARG A 347 -13.51 -29.85 -25.33
CA ARG A 347 -12.70 -29.24 -24.27
C ARG A 347 -11.41 -28.61 -24.80
N ILE A 348 -10.78 -29.24 -25.80
CA ILE A 348 -9.55 -28.76 -26.43
C ILE A 348 -9.84 -27.54 -27.30
N LEU A 349 -10.97 -27.53 -28.02
CA LEU A 349 -11.42 -26.37 -28.78
C LEU A 349 -11.69 -25.15 -27.89
N TRP A 350 -12.37 -25.35 -26.76
CA TRP A 350 -12.57 -24.29 -25.76
C TRP A 350 -11.24 -23.77 -25.19
N ALA A 351 -10.29 -24.66 -24.91
CA ALA A 351 -8.96 -24.26 -24.44
C ALA A 351 -8.19 -23.48 -25.52
N ALA A 352 -8.26 -23.92 -26.78
CA ALA A 352 -7.61 -23.27 -27.91
C ALA A 352 -8.10 -21.83 -28.12
N GLU A 353 -9.41 -21.58 -28.00
CA GLU A 353 -9.96 -20.22 -28.05
C GLU A 353 -9.45 -19.36 -26.89
N ASN A 354 -9.48 -19.86 -25.66
CA ASN A 354 -8.97 -19.13 -24.50
C ASN A 354 -7.49 -18.75 -24.65
N LEU A 355 -6.66 -19.69 -25.13
CA LEU A 355 -5.23 -19.46 -25.39
C LEU A 355 -5.03 -18.45 -26.52
N ARG A 356 -5.85 -18.50 -27.58
CA ARG A 356 -5.81 -17.59 -28.72
C ARG A 356 -6.23 -16.18 -28.35
N GLN A 357 -7.34 -16.01 -27.63
CA GLN A 357 -7.83 -14.71 -27.15
C GLN A 357 -6.81 -14.00 -26.24
N ARG A 358 -6.04 -14.76 -25.46
CA ARG A 358 -4.99 -14.21 -24.59
C ARG A 358 -3.68 -13.89 -25.32
N ASP A 359 -3.57 -14.31 -26.59
CA ASP A 359 -2.43 -14.14 -27.50
C ASP A 359 -1.09 -14.61 -26.88
N ILE A 360 -1.07 -15.83 -26.33
CA ILE A 360 0.09 -16.33 -25.54
C ILE A 360 0.87 -17.48 -26.19
N VAL A 361 0.30 -18.16 -27.19
CA VAL A 361 0.92 -19.31 -27.87
C VAL A 361 0.45 -19.36 -29.32
N ASP A 362 1.29 -19.92 -30.19
CA ASP A 362 0.89 -20.33 -31.54
C ASP A 362 0.32 -21.74 -31.46
N LEU A 363 -0.80 -22.00 -32.14
CA LEU A 363 -1.53 -23.26 -32.04
C LEU A 363 -1.64 -23.97 -33.38
N THR A 364 -1.56 -25.29 -33.34
CA THR A 364 -2.00 -26.17 -34.43
C THR A 364 -2.85 -27.28 -33.86
N LEU A 365 -4.05 -27.45 -34.42
CA LEU A 365 -4.93 -28.56 -34.10
C LEU A 365 -4.66 -29.71 -35.08
N LEU A 366 -4.59 -30.93 -34.59
CA LEU A 366 -4.56 -32.12 -35.44
C LEU A 366 -5.96 -32.75 -35.52
N GLY A 367 -6.33 -33.22 -36.71
CA GLY A 367 -7.58 -33.94 -36.95
C GLY A 367 -8.20 -33.62 -38.31
N ASP A 368 -9.40 -34.11 -38.55
CA ASP A 368 -10.13 -33.80 -39.79
C ASP A 368 -10.64 -32.35 -39.78
N GLU A 369 -10.19 -31.55 -40.75
CA GLU A 369 -10.53 -30.12 -40.82
C GLU A 369 -12.05 -29.88 -40.86
N ARG A 370 -12.81 -30.72 -41.54
CA ARG A 370 -14.26 -30.54 -41.64
C ARG A 370 -14.93 -30.82 -40.30
N ILE A 371 -14.54 -31.90 -39.61
CA ILE A 371 -15.07 -32.25 -38.29
C ILE A 371 -14.77 -31.13 -37.28
N ILE A 372 -13.53 -30.64 -37.27
CA ILE A 372 -13.10 -29.57 -36.36
C ILE A 372 -13.86 -28.26 -36.63
N ARG A 373 -13.97 -27.84 -37.89
CA ARG A 373 -14.71 -26.60 -38.24
C ARG A 373 -16.20 -26.69 -37.96
N ASP A 374 -16.83 -27.85 -38.18
CA ASP A 374 -18.22 -28.09 -37.81
C ASP A 374 -18.42 -27.97 -36.30
N LYS A 375 -17.51 -28.54 -35.49
CA LYS A 375 -17.54 -28.41 -34.02
C LYS A 375 -17.34 -26.98 -33.55
N ILE A 376 -16.38 -26.25 -34.11
CA ILE A 376 -16.16 -24.83 -33.80
C ILE A 376 -17.45 -24.03 -34.01
N SER A 377 -18.14 -24.27 -35.14
CA SER A 377 -19.40 -23.62 -35.48
C SER A 377 -20.55 -24.00 -34.53
N GLN A 378 -20.64 -25.28 -34.14
CA GLN A 378 -21.67 -25.76 -33.20
C GLN A 378 -21.48 -25.20 -31.79
N LEU A 379 -20.23 -25.09 -31.34
CA LEU A 379 -19.89 -24.59 -30.01
C LEU A 379 -19.93 -23.05 -29.93
N GLY A 380 -19.96 -22.35 -31.07
CA GLY A 380 -19.96 -20.89 -31.13
C GLY A 380 -18.62 -20.26 -30.75
N ILE A 381 -17.52 -20.97 -31.03
CA ILE A 381 -16.14 -20.61 -30.66
C ILE A 381 -15.49 -19.82 -31.81
N HIS A 382 -14.67 -18.82 -31.50
CA HIS A 382 -13.99 -17.99 -32.51
C HIS A 382 -12.55 -18.45 -32.77
N LEU A 383 -12.36 -19.29 -33.79
CA LEU A 383 -11.07 -19.87 -34.20
C LEU A 383 -10.85 -19.84 -35.73
N ASP A 384 -11.28 -18.77 -36.40
CA ASP A 384 -11.34 -18.71 -37.87
C ASP A 384 -9.99 -18.97 -38.57
N ASP A 385 -8.91 -18.42 -38.02
CA ASP A 385 -7.54 -18.46 -38.57
C ASP A 385 -6.62 -19.51 -37.91
N ILE A 386 -7.17 -20.49 -37.17
CA ILE A 386 -6.33 -21.52 -36.54
C ILE A 386 -5.75 -22.48 -37.58
N ASN A 387 -4.48 -22.85 -37.41
CA ASN A 387 -3.85 -23.85 -38.27
C ASN A 387 -4.40 -25.24 -37.92
N ILE A 388 -4.99 -25.92 -38.89
CA ILE A 388 -5.50 -27.29 -38.74
C ILE A 388 -4.73 -28.18 -39.71
N VAL A 389 -4.16 -29.26 -39.19
CA VAL A 389 -3.38 -30.22 -39.98
C VAL A 389 -3.98 -31.60 -39.81
N ASN A 390 -4.42 -32.22 -40.90
CA ASN A 390 -4.80 -33.63 -40.89
C ASN A 390 -3.53 -34.49 -41.07
N PRO A 391 -3.14 -35.31 -40.07
CA PRO A 391 -1.92 -36.12 -40.16
C PRO A 391 -1.92 -37.09 -41.33
N HIS A 392 -3.08 -37.65 -41.70
CA HIS A 392 -3.20 -38.66 -42.75
C HIS A 392 -2.99 -38.12 -44.16
N THR A 393 -3.25 -36.82 -44.38
CA THR A 393 -3.15 -36.16 -45.69
C THR A 393 -2.06 -35.09 -45.72
N SER A 394 -1.29 -34.98 -44.65
CA SER A 394 -0.20 -34.01 -44.53
C SER A 394 0.93 -34.31 -45.50
N ALA A 395 1.40 -33.29 -46.21
CA ALA A 395 2.59 -33.40 -47.06
C ALA A 395 3.88 -33.74 -46.27
N LEU A 396 3.85 -33.59 -44.94
CA LEU A 396 4.97 -33.91 -44.05
C LEU A 396 4.97 -35.37 -43.56
N LEU A 397 3.94 -36.15 -43.88
CA LEU A 397 3.76 -37.50 -43.35
C LEU A 397 4.96 -38.41 -43.66
N ASP A 398 5.40 -38.46 -44.92
CA ASP A 398 6.52 -39.32 -45.34
C ASP A 398 7.83 -38.96 -44.62
N ASP A 399 8.07 -37.66 -44.40
CA ASP A 399 9.25 -37.16 -43.68
C ASP A 399 9.19 -37.53 -42.19
N TYR A 400 8.01 -37.46 -41.57
CA TYR A 400 7.80 -37.93 -40.19
C TYR A 400 8.00 -39.44 -40.06
N ILE A 401 7.50 -40.24 -41.00
CA ILE A 401 7.69 -41.70 -41.02
C ILE A 401 9.18 -42.04 -41.11
N GLN A 402 9.90 -41.42 -42.06
CA GLN A 402 11.33 -41.63 -42.25
C GLN A 402 12.12 -41.24 -41.00
N THR A 403 11.82 -40.07 -40.43
CA THR A 403 12.47 -39.56 -39.21
C THR A 403 12.21 -40.49 -38.02
N PHE A 404 10.97 -40.94 -37.82
CA PHE A 404 10.61 -41.84 -36.73
C PHE A 404 11.32 -43.20 -36.86
N TYR A 405 11.36 -43.76 -38.07
CA TYR A 405 12.10 -44.99 -38.37
C TYR A 405 13.59 -44.82 -38.02
N GLU A 406 14.24 -43.75 -38.46
CA GLU A 406 15.66 -43.52 -38.18
C GLU A 406 15.95 -43.42 -36.69
N LEU A 407 15.10 -42.72 -35.93
CA LEU A 407 15.20 -42.59 -34.48
C LEU A 407 14.99 -43.93 -33.75
N ARG A 408 14.26 -44.88 -34.34
CA ARG A 408 13.82 -46.11 -33.65
C ARG A 408 14.30 -47.42 -34.28
N LYS A 409 15.03 -47.42 -35.39
CA LYS A 409 15.53 -48.64 -36.08
C LYS A 409 16.36 -49.56 -35.17
N HIS A 410 17.05 -48.98 -34.19
CA HIS A 410 17.83 -49.73 -33.20
C HIS A 410 16.96 -50.53 -32.20
N LYS A 411 15.65 -50.25 -32.13
CA LYS A 411 14.66 -50.97 -31.32
C LYS A 411 13.86 -52.00 -32.13
N ASN A 412 14.39 -52.45 -33.28
CA ASN A 412 13.72 -53.38 -34.21
C ASN A 412 12.38 -52.87 -34.79
N ILE A 413 12.21 -51.55 -34.92
CA ILE A 413 11.10 -50.96 -35.68
C ILE A 413 11.46 -51.01 -37.18
N ASN A 414 10.61 -51.62 -38.00
CA ASN A 414 10.72 -51.60 -39.47
C ASN A 414 9.86 -50.47 -40.07
N MET A 415 9.98 -50.22 -41.37
CA MET A 415 9.29 -49.10 -42.02
C MET A 415 7.75 -49.22 -41.96
N ASP A 416 7.23 -50.44 -42.08
CA ASP A 416 5.78 -50.69 -42.02
C ASP A 416 5.22 -50.32 -40.63
N ILE A 417 5.89 -50.74 -39.56
CA ILE A 417 5.51 -50.37 -38.18
C ILE A 417 5.64 -48.86 -37.98
N ALA A 418 6.67 -48.20 -38.52
CA ALA A 418 6.82 -46.75 -38.44
C ALA A 418 5.66 -46.01 -39.15
N THR A 419 5.20 -46.54 -40.28
CA THR A 419 4.06 -46.02 -41.04
C THR A 419 2.76 -46.16 -40.23
N ASP A 420 2.50 -47.34 -39.67
CA ASP A 420 1.33 -47.59 -38.84
C ASP A 420 1.29 -46.67 -37.61
N TRP A 421 2.43 -46.45 -36.95
CA TRP A 421 2.53 -45.54 -35.79
C TRP A 421 2.31 -44.06 -36.13
N MET A 422 2.71 -43.60 -37.31
CA MET A 422 2.47 -42.20 -37.72
C MET A 422 1.03 -41.98 -38.23
N HIS A 423 0.32 -43.07 -38.56
CA HIS A 423 -1.11 -43.04 -38.85
C HIS A 423 -1.99 -43.18 -37.60
N ASP A 424 -1.44 -43.64 -36.47
CA ASP A 424 -2.16 -43.69 -35.21
C ASP A 424 -2.07 -42.33 -34.49
N VAL A 425 -3.21 -41.62 -34.43
CA VAL A 425 -3.31 -40.25 -33.87
C VAL A 425 -3.79 -40.27 -32.42
N SER A 426 -3.75 -41.43 -31.74
CA SER A 426 -4.30 -41.63 -30.39
C SER A 426 -3.27 -41.72 -29.25
#